data_AF-A0A953FB70-F1
#
_entry.id   AF-A0A953FB70-F1
#
_cell.length_a   1.000
_cell.length_b   1.000
_cell.length_c   1.000
_cell.angle_alpha   90.00
_cell.angle_beta   90.00
_cell.angle_gamma   90.00
#
_symmetry.space_group_name_H-M   'P 1'
#
loop_
_entity.id
_entity.type
_entity.pdbx_description
1 polymer ?
#
loop_
_entity_poly.entity_id
_entity_poly.type
_entity_poly.pdbx_seq_one_letter_code
_entity_poly.pdbx_strand_id
1 'polypeptide(L)'
;MKRGLHYIALLLLGVLATAEVKAQDPEFTQFFSNPLYLNPAFAGSKRCPRITLNYRNQWPALSGTFVTTSASYDQHVESIYGGIGLLVTNDKAGEGTLN
;
A
#
# COMPACT_ATOMS: atom_id res chain seq x y z
N MET A 1 -1.81 47.16 11.00
CA MET A 1 -2.35 46.62 9.73
C MET A 1 -1.39 45.68 8.98
N LYS A 2 -0.07 45.91 8.95
CA LYS A 2 0.87 45.07 8.18
C LYS A 2 1.13 43.65 8.73
N ARG A 3 1.00 43.43 10.05
CA ARG A 3 1.20 42.10 10.67
C ARG A 3 0.17 41.06 10.21
N GLY A 4 -1.10 41.47 10.06
CA GLY A 4 -2.17 40.60 9.54
C GLY A 4 -1.95 40.15 8.09
N LEU A 5 -1.36 41.02 7.27
CA LEU A 5 -1.08 40.73 5.86
C LEU A 5 -0.08 39.58 5.68
N HIS A 6 0.89 39.43 6.59
CA HIS A 6 1.86 38.34 6.54
C HIS A 6 1.21 36.99 6.88
N TYR A 7 0.29 36.95 7.83
CA TYR A 7 -0.48 35.74 8.15
C TYR A 7 -1.40 35.34 6.99
N ILE A 8 -2.03 36.32 6.34
CA ILE A 8 -2.87 36.09 5.16
C ILE A 8 -2.01 35.57 3.99
N ALA A 9 -0.84 36.15 3.76
CA ALA A 9 0.10 35.70 2.72
C ALA A 9 0.64 34.28 3.00
N LEU A 10 0.95 33.95 4.26
CA LEU A 10 1.39 32.60 4.66
C LEU A 10 0.28 31.56 4.48
N LEU A 11 -0.96 31.91 4.82
CA LEU A 11 -2.12 31.04 4.62
C LEU A 11 -2.34 30.77 3.12
N LEU A 12 -2.29 31.82 2.30
CA LEU A 12 -2.41 31.72 0.84
C LEU A 12 -1.28 30.87 0.22
N LEU A 13 -0.05 31.01 0.70
CA LEU A 13 1.07 30.20 0.25
C LEU A 13 0.88 28.71 0.60
N GLY A 14 0.33 28.40 1.78
CA GLY A 14 0.03 27.03 2.19
C GLY A 14 -1.08 26.36 1.35
N VAL A 15 -2.09 27.12 0.92
CA VAL A 15 -3.17 26.63 0.05
C VAL A 15 -2.68 26.39 -1.38
N LEU A 16 -1.75 27.21 -1.88
CA LEU A 16 -1.17 27.04 -3.22
C LEU A 16 -0.12 25.93 -3.29
N ALA A 17 0.32 25.38 -2.15
CA ALA A 17 1.33 24.33 -2.05
C ALA A 17 0.75 22.90 -2.04
N THR A 18 -0.49 22.69 -2.49
CA THR A 18 -1.06 21.34 -2.59
C THR A 18 -0.49 20.62 -3.81
N ALA A 19 0.59 19.89 -3.61
CA ALA A 19 1.06 18.89 -4.58
C ALA A 19 0.06 17.73 -4.68
N GLU A 20 0.00 17.06 -5.82
CA GLU A 20 -0.74 15.79 -5.96
C GLU A 20 -0.14 14.75 -5.01
N VAL A 21 -0.85 14.46 -3.92
CA VAL A 21 -0.43 13.45 -2.96
C VAL A 21 -0.92 12.11 -3.48
N LYS A 22 0.01 11.17 -3.67
CA LYS A 22 -0.37 9.78 -3.97
C LYS A 22 -1.04 9.17 -2.74
N ALA A 23 -2.19 8.54 -2.95
CA ALA A 23 -2.98 7.91 -1.90
C ALA A 23 -2.19 6.82 -1.14
N GLN A 24 -2.70 6.45 0.03
CA GLN A 24 -2.10 5.42 0.89
C GLN A 24 -2.23 4.03 0.24
N ASP A 25 -1.18 3.21 0.37
CA ASP A 25 -1.20 1.82 -0.06
C ASP A 25 -2.18 0.99 0.81
N PRO A 26 -2.81 -0.06 0.24
CA PRO A 26 -3.80 -0.84 0.97
C PRO A 26 -3.17 -1.73 2.05
N GLU A 27 -3.51 -1.53 3.33
CA GLU A 27 -2.99 -2.35 4.43
C GLU A 27 -3.90 -3.52 4.86
N PHE A 28 -3.36 -4.74 4.90
CA PHE A 28 -4.11 -5.92 5.36
C PHE A 28 -4.13 -6.00 6.90
N THR A 29 -5.28 -6.38 7.50
CA THR A 29 -5.37 -6.62 8.95
C THR A 29 -4.42 -7.72 9.43
N GLN A 30 -4.16 -8.72 8.58
CA GLN A 30 -3.21 -9.80 8.82
C GLN A 30 -1.90 -9.56 8.05
N PHE A 31 -1.31 -8.37 8.18
CA PHE A 31 -0.08 -7.99 7.46
C PHE A 31 1.09 -8.95 7.71
N PHE A 32 1.20 -9.50 8.93
CA PHE A 32 2.23 -10.48 9.30
C PHE A 32 2.11 -11.80 8.53
N SER A 33 0.91 -12.11 8.02
CA SER A 33 0.66 -13.29 7.19
C SER A 33 0.97 -13.05 5.72
N ASN A 34 1.38 -11.84 5.30
CA ASN A 34 1.84 -11.55 3.94
C ASN A 34 3.27 -10.95 3.94
N PRO A 35 4.31 -11.77 4.18
CA PRO A 35 5.65 -11.26 4.45
C PRO A 35 6.30 -10.58 3.24
N LEU A 36 6.06 -11.08 2.03
CA LEU A 36 6.55 -10.43 0.82
C LEU A 36 5.93 -9.05 0.58
N TYR A 37 4.64 -8.89 0.90
CA TYR A 37 3.99 -7.58 0.85
C TYR A 37 4.52 -6.63 1.92
N LEU A 38 4.77 -7.16 3.13
CA LEU A 38 5.32 -6.37 4.24
C LEU A 38 6.74 -5.88 3.96
N ASN A 39 7.61 -6.75 3.45
CA ASN A 39 8.97 -6.40 3.06
C ASN A 39 9.54 -7.46 2.09
N PRO A 40 9.96 -7.08 0.87
CA PRO A 40 10.58 -7.99 -0.08
C PRO A 40 11.81 -8.74 0.46
N ALA A 41 12.52 -8.19 1.46
CA ALA A 41 13.64 -8.86 2.12
C ALA A 41 13.24 -10.15 2.88
N PHE A 42 11.94 -10.41 3.08
CA PHE A 42 11.45 -11.67 3.63
C PHE A 42 11.37 -12.82 2.61
N ALA A 43 11.72 -12.59 1.34
CA ALA A 43 11.79 -13.64 0.34
C ALA A 43 12.74 -14.77 0.78
N GLY A 44 12.23 -16.01 0.86
CA GLY A 44 13.01 -17.17 1.30
C GLY A 44 13.49 -17.10 2.75
N SER A 45 12.85 -16.29 3.58
CA SER A 45 13.08 -16.26 5.04
C SER A 45 12.67 -17.55 5.75
N LYS A 46 11.84 -18.37 5.10
CA LYS A 46 11.49 -19.73 5.54
C LYS A 46 12.20 -20.76 4.65
N ARG A 47 12.61 -21.89 5.24
CA ARG A 47 13.27 -22.99 4.51
C ARG A 47 12.35 -23.63 3.48
N CYS A 48 11.08 -23.82 3.81
CA CYS A 48 10.11 -24.37 2.88
C CYS A 48 9.57 -23.26 1.96
N PRO A 49 9.29 -23.56 0.69
CA PRO A 49 8.53 -22.68 -0.18
C PRO A 49 7.20 -22.28 0.46
N ARG A 50 6.83 -21.01 0.30
CA ARG A 50 5.62 -20.42 0.88
C ARG A 50 4.75 -19.81 -0.21
N ILE A 51 3.46 -20.09 -0.14
CA ILE A 51 2.41 -19.42 -0.92
C ILE A 51 1.54 -18.65 0.06
N THR A 52 1.22 -17.40 -0.27
CA THR A 52 0.31 -16.56 0.50
C THR A 52 -0.79 -16.01 -0.40
N LEU A 53 -2.04 -16.06 0.07
CA LEU A 53 -3.20 -15.44 -0.56
C LEU A 53 -3.88 -14.52 0.44
N ASN A 54 -4.16 -13.28 0.05
CA ASN A 54 -4.88 -12.32 0.88
C ASN A 54 -5.99 -11.64 0.08
N TYR A 55 -7.14 -11.46 0.72
CA TYR A 55 -8.28 -10.71 0.22
C TYR A 55 -8.71 -9.71 1.29
N ARG A 56 -8.94 -8.47 0.86
CA ARG A 56 -9.46 -7.40 1.71
C ARG A 56 -10.62 -6.74 0.97
N ASN A 57 -11.74 -6.59 1.67
CA ASN A 57 -12.86 -5.78 1.24
C ASN A 57 -13.13 -4.72 2.31
N GLN A 58 -12.82 -3.47 1.99
CA GLN A 58 -13.02 -2.33 2.87
C GLN A 58 -14.27 -1.57 2.45
N TRP A 59 -15.11 -1.25 3.44
CA TRP A 59 -16.39 -0.55 3.27
C TRP A 59 -17.28 -1.14 2.17
N PRO A 60 -17.69 -2.42 2.28
CA PRO A 60 -18.49 -3.10 1.26
C PRO A 60 -19.86 -2.44 1.00
N ALA A 61 -20.33 -1.59 1.90
CA ALA A 61 -21.60 -0.88 1.79
C ALA A 61 -21.50 0.44 0.98
N LEU A 62 -20.31 0.92 0.64
CA LEU A 62 -20.12 2.11 -0.20
C LEU A 62 -20.23 1.77 -1.69
N SER A 63 -20.84 2.66 -2.46
CA SER A 63 -20.80 2.61 -3.93
C SER A 63 -19.36 2.87 -4.40
N GLY A 64 -18.77 1.93 -5.13
CA GLY A 64 -17.33 1.92 -5.40
C GLY A 64 -16.57 1.24 -4.27
N THR A 65 -16.46 -0.08 -4.34
CA THR A 65 -15.83 -0.88 -3.27
C THR A 65 -14.32 -0.71 -3.25
N PHE A 66 -13.72 -0.83 -2.06
CA PHE A 66 -12.27 -0.88 -1.89
C PHE A 66 -11.85 -2.35 -1.71
N VAL A 67 -11.49 -3.00 -2.81
CA VAL A 67 -11.13 -4.41 -2.83
C VAL A 67 -9.68 -4.56 -3.21
N THR A 68 -8.89 -5.10 -2.29
CA THR A 68 -7.47 -5.42 -2.50
C THR A 68 -7.27 -6.92 -2.45
N THR A 69 -6.57 -7.47 -3.43
CA THR A 69 -6.17 -8.87 -3.48
C THR A 69 -4.66 -8.97 -3.64
N SER A 70 -4.07 -9.96 -2.99
CA SER A 70 -2.64 -10.24 -3.10
C SER A 70 -2.41 -11.74 -3.17
N ALA A 71 -1.52 -12.14 -4.07
CA ALA A 71 -0.98 -13.48 -4.14
C ALA A 71 0.54 -13.38 -4.16
N SER A 72 1.21 -14.20 -3.37
CA SER A 72 2.66 -14.23 -3.33
C SER A 72 3.21 -15.64 -3.19
N TYR A 73 4.40 -15.83 -3.74
CA TYR A 73 5.20 -17.04 -3.61
C TYR A 73 6.63 -16.65 -3.27
N ASP A 74 7.24 -17.32 -2.30
CA ASP A 74 8.68 -17.20 -2.04
C ASP A 74 9.33 -18.51 -1.66
N GLN A 75 10.63 -18.62 -1.94
CA GLN A 75 11.43 -19.78 -1.58
C GLN A 75 12.87 -19.38 -1.27
N HIS A 76 13.50 -20.13 -0.37
CA HIS A 76 14.93 -20.04 -0.13
C HIS A 76 15.70 -20.68 -1.29
N VAL A 77 16.78 -20.03 -1.72
CA VAL A 77 17.65 -20.48 -2.80
C VAL A 77 19.09 -20.42 -2.31
N GLU A 78 19.66 -21.59 -2.02
CA GLU A 78 20.99 -21.71 -1.43
C GLU A 78 22.09 -21.11 -2.31
N SER A 79 21.96 -21.22 -3.64
CA SER A 79 22.97 -20.73 -4.59
C SER A 79 23.18 -19.22 -4.57
N ILE A 80 22.20 -18.46 -4.07
CA ILE A 80 22.27 -17.00 -3.92
C ILE A 80 22.35 -16.55 -2.46
N TYR A 81 22.51 -17.50 -1.52
CA TYR A 81 22.52 -17.25 -0.08
C TYR A 81 21.32 -16.41 0.40
N GLY A 82 20.15 -16.63 -0.19
CA GLY A 82 18.99 -15.77 0.01
C GLY A 82 17.71 -16.42 -0.49
N GLY A 83 16.73 -15.60 -0.90
CA GLY A 83 15.48 -16.09 -1.43
C GLY A 83 15.01 -15.34 -2.65
N ILE A 84 14.16 -16.00 -3.42
CA ILE A 84 13.44 -15.38 -4.52
C ILE A 84 11.96 -15.35 -4.20
N GLY A 85 11.28 -14.31 -4.68
CA GLY A 85 9.87 -14.10 -4.42
C GLY A 85 9.17 -13.44 -5.60
N LEU A 86 7.89 -13.77 -5.75
CA LEU A 86 6.97 -13.12 -6.65
C LEU A 86 5.79 -12.61 -5.82
N LEU A 87 5.45 -11.34 -5.99
CA LEU A 87 4.31 -10.70 -5.37
C LEU A 87 3.44 -10.08 -6.46
N VAL A 88 2.17 -10.45 -6.49
CA VAL A 88 1.16 -9.83 -7.34
C VAL A 88 0.12 -9.21 -6.43
N THR A 89 -0.16 -7.93 -6.63
CA THR A 89 -1.20 -7.20 -5.93
C THR A 89 -2.14 -6.57 -6.95
N ASN A 90 -3.43 -6.64 -6.66
CA ASN A 90 -4.45 -5.92 -7.41
C ASN A 90 -5.28 -5.13 -6.42
N ASP A 91 -5.28 -3.82 -6.57
CA ASP A 91 -6.06 -2.91 -5.75
C ASP A 91 -7.10 -2.20 -6.61
N LYS A 92 -8.36 -2.29 -6.18
CA LYS A 92 -9.49 -1.55 -6.74
C LYS A 92 -9.98 -0.58 -5.70
N ALA A 93 -9.64 0.69 -5.87
CA ALA A 93 -10.05 1.76 -4.97
C ALA A 93 -11.14 2.63 -5.63
N GLY A 94 -12.38 2.55 -5.12
CA GLY A 94 -13.46 3.49 -5.44
C GLY A 94 -14.05 3.42 -6.85
N GLU A 95 -13.53 2.58 -7.75
CA GLU A 95 -14.01 2.33 -9.14
C GLU A 95 -14.43 3.60 -9.93
N GLY A 96 -13.82 4.76 -9.66
CA GLY A 96 -14.16 6.04 -10.29
C GLY A 96 -15.49 6.67 -9.82
N THR A 97 -16.15 6.07 -8.83
CA THR A 97 -17.38 6.55 -8.19
C THR A 97 -17.16 7.59 -7.09
N LEU A 98 -15.91 7.73 -6.63
CA LEU A 98 -15.48 8.71 -5.64
C LEU A 98 -14.42 9.61 -6.32
N ASN A 99 -14.85 10.77 -6.81
CA ASN A 99 -13.99 11.85 -7.33
C ASN A 99 -14.21 13.11 -6.50
#